data_AF-A0A1S1LKX5-F1
#
_entry.id   AF-A0A1S1LKX5-F1
#
_cell.length_a   1.000
_cell.length_b   1.000
_cell.length_c   1.000
_cell.angle_alpha   90.00
_cell.angle_beta   90.00
_cell.angle_gamma   90.00
#
_symmetry.space_group_name_H-M   'P 1'
#
loop_
_entity.id
_entity.type
_entity.pdbx_description
1 polymer ?
#
loop_
_entity_poly.entity_id
_entity_poly.type
_entity_poly.pdbx_seq_one_letter_code
_entity_poly.pdbx_strand_id
1 'polypeptide(L)'
;MSTTINDEDRVSVSVTIPRHSIDMVLPRFTPAAAMMSDLVDRFKGALASSGRDTEFFTGPATASDAEKRTVAWHLERLGGESIAAEETLDDAGVRSGDRIFLKKGNPTEVYPELIDDHAEFIAKHQTTQFASWSSRYSRPLSAAVLLVCAALALIGLVAFAAQHPHLPALARYSIVGGLIAAAALMFAITFVCDYGDDPDTKSVPQWGFWVGYGLVAAAAAVVIPRAFSAYTIVVVAVVLATLSVIFYGATKRYPLIHVTVASASLLAAVAPLLSAAYPWSPMVIAAQTMALGLAVLSKSDQIALSLAKINLPYIAANGESYIKNLKGDVSKLPLITQKDETLDSIFHQKERVGASRYAILAVTIGFCAIIATAAFFVGRRPALADSSPQVTWWLSAAFVVLIAVALVFRGLCADDAALQTALWIAATTTMIAFIAGSVAGTGLTLNVAVVVAALTLTAALAAIVSIRQISLTSNTVKRCIDILEGIVYFLPYFILGWSFMGLYHIFRAW
;
A
#
# COMPACT_ATOMS: atom_id res chain seq x y z
N MET A 1 34.03 -19.60 -51.61
CA MET A 1 33.99 -18.32 -50.88
C MET A 1 33.25 -18.56 -49.57
N SER A 2 34.00 -18.66 -48.48
CA SER A 2 33.49 -18.89 -47.12
C SER A 2 33.40 -17.52 -46.44
N THR A 3 32.22 -16.90 -46.46
CA THR A 3 31.94 -15.71 -45.65
C THR A 3 31.82 -16.15 -44.21
N THR A 4 32.77 -15.72 -43.38
CA THR A 4 32.65 -15.64 -41.93
C THR A 4 31.44 -14.78 -41.61
N ILE A 5 30.28 -15.41 -41.38
CA ILE A 5 29.10 -14.74 -40.82
C ILE A 5 29.54 -14.26 -39.44
N ASN A 6 29.70 -12.94 -39.31
CA ASN A 6 30.12 -12.31 -38.07
C ASN A 6 29.12 -12.64 -36.96
N ASP A 7 29.60 -12.94 -35.76
CA ASP A 7 28.75 -13.10 -34.57
C ASP A 7 27.89 -11.85 -34.27
N GLU A 8 28.17 -10.71 -34.92
CA GLU A 8 27.39 -9.47 -34.87
C GLU A 8 26.01 -9.56 -35.54
N ASP A 9 25.80 -10.53 -36.46
CA ASP A 9 24.55 -10.71 -37.20
C ASP A 9 23.53 -11.59 -36.45
N ARG A 10 23.83 -11.96 -35.20
CA ARG A 10 23.06 -12.90 -34.41
C ARG A 10 22.68 -12.31 -33.05
N VAL A 11 21.46 -12.59 -32.61
CA VAL A 11 20.95 -12.17 -31.31
C VAL A 11 20.61 -13.42 -30.50
N SER A 12 21.12 -13.50 -29.28
CA SER A 12 20.74 -14.57 -28.35
C SER A 12 19.46 -14.16 -27.62
N VAL A 13 18.35 -14.86 -27.84
CA VAL A 13 17.05 -14.54 -27.26
C VAL A 13 16.44 -15.77 -26.58
N SER A 14 15.63 -15.52 -25.57
CA SER A 14 14.82 -16.58 -24.94
C SER A 14 13.44 -16.58 -25.58
N VAL A 15 13.13 -17.56 -26.41
CA VAL A 15 11.80 -17.68 -27.01
C VAL A 15 10.92 -18.50 -26.07
N THR A 16 9.77 -17.94 -25.68
CA THR A 16 8.84 -18.52 -24.71
C THR A 16 7.53 -18.90 -25.38
N ILE A 17 7.08 -20.12 -25.11
CA ILE A 17 5.74 -20.64 -25.37
C ILE A 17 5.05 -20.92 -24.02
N PRO A 18 3.72 -21.17 -23.98
CA PRO A 18 3.08 -21.59 -22.74
C PRO A 18 3.83 -22.77 -22.11
N ARG A 19 4.29 -22.59 -20.86
CA ARG A 19 5.03 -23.57 -20.03
C ARG A 19 6.49 -23.88 -20.41
N HIS A 20 7.04 -23.35 -21.51
CA HIS A 20 8.43 -23.61 -21.89
C HIS A 20 9.15 -22.36 -22.41
N SER A 21 10.43 -22.21 -22.06
CA SER A 21 11.34 -21.21 -22.62
C SER A 21 12.57 -21.91 -23.15
N ILE A 22 13.00 -21.55 -24.36
CA ILE A 22 14.21 -22.10 -24.99
C ILE A 22 15.08 -20.93 -25.43
N ASP A 23 16.32 -20.92 -24.95
CA ASP A 23 17.31 -19.94 -25.36
C ASP A 23 17.90 -20.36 -26.70
N MET A 24 17.86 -19.45 -27.67
CA MET A 24 18.35 -19.70 -29.02
C MET A 24 18.98 -18.47 -29.63
N VAL A 25 19.75 -18.71 -30.68
CA VAL A 25 20.43 -17.66 -31.42
C VAL A 25 19.69 -17.46 -32.73
N LEU A 26 19.10 -16.28 -32.91
CA LEU A 26 18.33 -15.92 -34.09
C LEU A 26 19.11 -14.91 -34.96
N PRO A 27 18.91 -14.93 -36.28
CA PRO A 27 19.51 -13.94 -37.17
C PRO A 27 18.87 -12.55 -36.97
N ARG A 28 19.71 -11.53 -36.79
CA ARG A 28 19.32 -10.16 -36.43
C ARG A 28 18.59 -9.43 -37.56
N PHE A 29 19.11 -9.55 -38.78
CA PHE A 29 18.68 -8.79 -39.96
C PHE A 29 17.78 -9.58 -40.92
N THR A 30 17.31 -10.77 -40.50
CA THR A 30 16.37 -11.55 -41.29
C THR A 30 14.95 -11.17 -40.90
N PRO A 31 14.02 -10.97 -41.86
CA PRO A 31 12.62 -10.71 -41.55
C PRO A 31 12.01 -11.83 -40.71
N ALA A 32 11.15 -11.47 -39.74
CA ALA A 32 10.50 -12.42 -38.84
C ALA A 32 9.73 -13.52 -39.59
N ALA A 33 9.10 -13.20 -40.72
CA ALA A 33 8.38 -14.17 -41.55
C ALA A 33 9.28 -15.28 -42.10
N ALA A 34 10.49 -14.92 -42.55
CA ALA A 34 11.41 -15.85 -43.20
C ALA A 34 12.01 -16.86 -42.21
N MET A 35 12.11 -16.50 -40.92
CA MET A 35 12.62 -17.39 -39.87
C MET A 35 11.54 -18.19 -39.15
N MET A 36 10.26 -17.85 -39.33
CA MET A 36 9.17 -18.36 -38.50
C MET A 36 8.96 -19.88 -38.64
N SER A 37 8.94 -20.40 -39.86
CA SER A 37 8.75 -21.84 -40.12
C SER A 37 9.86 -22.65 -39.46
N ASP A 38 11.10 -22.23 -39.67
CA ASP A 38 12.30 -22.89 -39.14
C ASP A 38 12.34 -22.82 -37.61
N LEU A 39 11.90 -21.69 -37.03
CA LEU A 39 11.81 -21.50 -35.59
C LEU A 39 10.77 -22.46 -34.98
N VAL A 40 9.58 -22.56 -35.57
CA VAL A 40 8.52 -23.47 -35.12
C VAL A 40 8.98 -24.92 -35.19
N ASP A 41 9.63 -25.33 -36.28
CA ASP A 41 10.13 -26.69 -36.46
C ASP A 41 11.26 -27.02 -35.48
N ARG A 42 12.19 -26.09 -35.25
CA ARG A 42 13.24 -26.24 -34.22
C ARG A 42 12.65 -26.37 -32.83
N PHE A 43 11.63 -25.58 -32.50
CA PHE A 43 10.92 -25.68 -31.22
C PHE A 43 10.24 -27.04 -31.05
N LYS A 44 9.51 -27.48 -32.07
CA LYS A 44 8.81 -28.77 -32.06
C LYS A 44 9.79 -29.92 -31.92
N GLY A 45 10.92 -29.89 -32.65
CA GLY A 45 11.99 -30.88 -32.56
C GLY A 45 12.66 -30.89 -31.18
N ALA A 46 12.96 -29.72 -30.61
CA ALA A 46 13.60 -29.59 -29.30
C ALA A 46 12.69 -30.08 -28.15
N LEU A 47 11.38 -29.84 -28.24
CA LEU A 47 10.43 -30.34 -27.25
C LEU A 47 10.20 -31.84 -27.37
N ALA A 48 10.05 -32.34 -28.60
CA ALA A 48 9.87 -33.77 -28.86
C ALA A 48 11.08 -34.60 -28.41
N SER A 49 12.30 -34.14 -28.69
CA SER A 49 13.54 -34.81 -28.25
C SER A 49 13.70 -34.79 -26.73
N SER A 50 13.14 -33.79 -26.06
CA SER A 50 13.13 -33.67 -24.60
C SER A 50 11.96 -34.42 -23.92
N GLY A 51 11.12 -35.12 -24.70
CA GLY A 51 9.94 -35.81 -24.19
C GLY A 51 8.87 -34.88 -23.59
N ARG A 52 8.82 -33.62 -24.03
CA ARG A 52 7.87 -32.59 -23.53
C ARG A 52 6.66 -32.45 -24.46
N ASP A 53 5.57 -31.96 -23.90
CA ASP A 53 4.30 -31.79 -24.62
C ASP A 53 4.44 -30.86 -25.83
N THR A 54 3.95 -31.32 -26.99
CA THR A 54 3.92 -30.55 -28.25
C THR A 54 2.51 -30.09 -28.63
N GLU A 55 1.54 -30.23 -27.71
CA GLU A 55 0.13 -29.86 -27.91
C GLU A 55 -0.06 -28.41 -28.39
N PHE A 56 0.82 -27.51 -27.93
CA PHE A 56 0.81 -26.12 -28.37
C PHE A 56 0.97 -25.98 -29.89
N PHE A 57 1.72 -26.85 -30.56
CA PHE A 57 1.94 -26.79 -32.00
C PHE A 57 0.93 -27.62 -32.81
N THR A 58 0.38 -28.69 -32.23
CA THR A 58 -0.52 -29.62 -32.93
C THR A 58 -2.00 -29.22 -32.88
N GLY A 59 -2.38 -28.29 -31.99
CA GLY A 59 -3.77 -27.88 -31.81
C GLY A 59 -4.63 -28.99 -31.16
N PRO A 60 -5.88 -28.70 -30.78
CA PRO A 60 -6.76 -29.74 -30.22
C PRO A 60 -6.94 -30.87 -31.25
N ALA A 61 -6.92 -32.13 -30.78
CA ALA A 61 -7.00 -33.31 -31.65
C ALA A 61 -8.27 -33.37 -32.53
N THR A 62 -9.29 -32.58 -32.18
CA THR A 62 -10.57 -32.42 -32.87
C THR A 62 -10.57 -31.36 -33.99
N ALA A 63 -9.50 -30.58 -34.13
CA ALA A 63 -9.39 -29.57 -35.19
C ALA A 63 -9.18 -30.22 -36.55
N SER A 64 -9.95 -29.80 -37.54
CA SER A 64 -9.87 -30.30 -38.93
C SER A 64 -8.49 -29.97 -39.54
N ASP A 65 -8.03 -30.77 -40.51
CA ASP A 65 -6.73 -30.53 -41.16
C ASP A 65 -6.66 -29.18 -41.90
N ALA A 66 -7.81 -28.55 -42.19
CA ALA A 66 -7.90 -27.19 -42.71
C ALA A 66 -7.65 -26.12 -41.62
N GLU A 67 -8.10 -26.37 -40.39
CA GLU A 67 -7.88 -25.50 -39.22
C GLU A 67 -6.43 -25.58 -38.72
N LYS A 68 -5.77 -26.74 -38.87
CA LYS A 68 -4.33 -26.88 -38.60
C LYS A 68 -3.43 -26.15 -39.61
N ARG A 69 -3.90 -25.95 -40.85
CA ARG A 69 -3.16 -25.23 -41.92
C ARG A 69 -3.31 -23.71 -41.88
N THR A 70 -4.19 -23.19 -41.04
CA THR A 70 -4.54 -21.76 -40.98
C THR A 70 -3.96 -21.06 -39.75
N VAL A 71 -2.97 -21.63 -39.05
CA VAL A 71 -2.35 -20.95 -37.91
C VAL A 71 -1.19 -20.09 -38.41
N ALA A 72 -1.36 -18.76 -38.41
CA ALA A 72 -0.27 -17.83 -38.62
C ALA A 72 0.56 -17.73 -37.34
N TRP A 73 1.89 -17.85 -37.43
CA TRP A 73 2.77 -17.72 -36.29
C TRP A 73 3.43 -16.36 -36.31
N HIS A 74 3.49 -15.69 -35.17
CA HIS A 74 4.17 -14.41 -35.02
C HIS A 74 4.92 -14.34 -33.69
N LEU A 75 5.92 -13.47 -33.64
CA LEU A 75 6.70 -13.20 -32.45
C LEU A 75 6.15 -11.95 -31.76
N GLU A 76 5.99 -12.00 -30.44
CA GLU A 76 5.58 -10.87 -29.63
C GLU A 76 6.62 -10.53 -28.57
N ARG A 77 6.79 -9.25 -28.28
CA ARG A 77 7.62 -8.79 -27.16
C ARG A 77 6.86 -8.87 -25.83
N LEU A 78 7.60 -8.80 -24.73
CA LEU A 78 7.01 -8.64 -23.40
C LEU A 78 6.20 -7.34 -23.36
N GLY A 79 4.88 -7.44 -23.29
CA GLY A 79 3.96 -6.30 -23.40
C GLY A 79 2.88 -6.46 -24.46
N GLY A 80 2.99 -7.47 -25.34
CA GLY A 80 1.95 -7.81 -26.32
C GLY A 80 2.08 -7.09 -27.66
N GLU A 81 3.19 -6.38 -27.91
CA GLU A 81 3.50 -5.83 -29.22
C GLU A 81 4.00 -6.94 -30.14
N SER A 82 3.25 -7.21 -31.21
CA SER A 82 3.63 -8.16 -32.24
C SER A 82 4.70 -7.56 -33.15
N ILE A 83 5.78 -8.29 -33.37
CA ILE A 83 6.79 -7.97 -34.37
C ILE A 83 6.16 -8.20 -35.75
N ALA A 84 6.21 -7.19 -36.62
CA ALA A 84 5.62 -7.32 -37.95
C ALA A 84 6.38 -8.38 -38.76
N ALA A 85 5.67 -9.10 -39.64
CA ALA A 85 6.24 -10.22 -40.39
C ALA A 85 7.40 -9.79 -41.31
N GLU A 86 7.35 -8.55 -41.82
CA GLU A 86 8.36 -7.94 -42.70
C GLU A 86 9.53 -7.32 -41.94
N GLU A 87 9.35 -7.10 -40.63
CA GLU A 87 10.32 -6.42 -39.77
C GLU A 87 11.43 -7.38 -39.33
N THR A 88 12.66 -6.86 -39.23
CA THR A 88 13.78 -7.62 -38.69
C THR A 88 13.81 -7.53 -37.17
N LEU A 89 14.54 -8.43 -36.50
CA LEU A 89 14.69 -8.35 -35.05
C LEU A 89 15.43 -7.08 -34.61
N ASP A 90 16.28 -6.52 -35.48
CA ASP A 90 16.96 -5.24 -35.23
C ASP A 90 16.01 -4.06 -35.26
N ASP A 91 15.15 -4.01 -36.29
CA ASP A 91 14.16 -2.94 -36.47
C ASP A 91 13.17 -2.93 -35.30
N ALA A 92 12.77 -4.12 -34.84
CA ALA A 92 11.92 -4.32 -33.65
C ALA A 92 12.66 -4.04 -32.32
N GLY A 93 13.95 -3.69 -32.36
CA GLY A 93 14.77 -3.32 -31.21
C GLY A 93 15.04 -4.48 -30.24
N VAL A 94 15.02 -5.72 -30.73
CA VAL A 94 15.28 -6.93 -29.92
C VAL A 94 16.77 -7.07 -29.68
N ARG A 95 17.16 -7.14 -28.41
CA ARG A 95 18.58 -7.24 -27.98
C ARG A 95 18.91 -8.62 -27.43
N SER A 96 20.20 -8.93 -27.37
CA SER A 96 20.66 -10.18 -26.77
C SER A 96 20.29 -10.23 -25.29
N GLY A 97 19.64 -11.31 -24.88
CA GLY A 97 19.06 -11.51 -23.55
C GLY A 97 17.55 -11.22 -23.49
N ASP A 98 16.96 -10.64 -24.53
CA ASP A 98 15.52 -10.37 -24.55
C ASP A 98 14.69 -11.66 -24.60
N ARG A 99 13.52 -11.60 -23.97
CA ARG A 99 12.53 -12.67 -24.00
C ARG A 99 11.42 -12.32 -24.98
N ILE A 100 11.20 -13.18 -25.96
CA ILE A 100 10.17 -13.05 -27.00
C ILE A 100 9.18 -14.21 -26.90
N PHE A 101 7.93 -13.97 -27.20
CA PHE A 101 6.85 -14.94 -27.09
C PHE A 101 6.42 -15.39 -28.47
N LEU A 102 6.34 -16.70 -28.68
CA LEU A 102 5.78 -17.26 -29.89
C LEU A 102 4.28 -17.47 -29.67
N LYS A 103 3.45 -16.73 -30.43
CA LYS A 103 1.99 -16.83 -30.36
C LYS A 103 1.39 -17.27 -31.69
N LYS A 104 0.19 -17.84 -31.58
CA LYS A 104 -0.68 -18.15 -32.71
C LYS A 104 -1.49 -16.90 -33.03
N GLY A 105 -1.26 -16.33 -34.20
CA GLY A 105 -2.12 -15.33 -34.81
C GLY A 105 -3.31 -15.99 -35.51
N ASN A 106 -4.45 -15.32 -35.48
CA ASN A 106 -5.55 -15.64 -36.39
C ASN A 106 -5.24 -14.99 -37.74
N PRO A 107 -5.16 -15.73 -38.85
CA PRO A 107 -4.92 -15.16 -40.17
C PRO A 107 -6.14 -14.40 -40.70
N THR A 108 -7.30 -14.58 -40.08
CA THR A 108 -8.52 -13.86 -40.42
C THR A 108 -8.43 -12.47 -39.83
N GLU A 109 -8.24 -11.47 -40.70
CA GLU A 109 -8.52 -10.07 -40.36
C GLU A 109 -9.95 -10.00 -39.82
N VAL A 110 -10.08 -9.84 -38.50
CA VAL A 110 -11.36 -9.55 -37.88
C VAL A 110 -11.63 -8.08 -38.17
N TYR A 111 -12.28 -7.83 -39.29
CA TYR A 111 -12.80 -6.51 -39.58
C TYR A 111 -13.74 -6.12 -38.45
N PRO A 112 -13.59 -4.92 -37.85
CA PRO A 112 -14.60 -4.41 -36.96
C PRO A 112 -15.92 -4.37 -37.73
N GLU A 113 -17.01 -4.79 -37.08
CA GLU A 113 -18.34 -4.69 -37.69
C GLU A 113 -18.59 -3.25 -38.15
N LEU A 114 -18.92 -3.06 -39.43
CA LEU A 114 -19.41 -1.77 -39.92
C LEU A 114 -20.80 -1.56 -39.34
N ILE A 115 -20.92 -0.58 -38.46
CA ILE A 115 -22.19 -0.14 -37.88
C ILE A 115 -22.52 1.21 -38.51
N ASP A 116 -23.54 1.23 -39.36
CA ASP A 116 -23.93 2.43 -40.12
C ASP A 116 -24.63 3.48 -39.24
N ASP A 117 -25.22 3.07 -38.10
CA ASP A 117 -25.84 4.00 -37.15
C ASP A 117 -24.82 4.49 -36.11
N HIS A 118 -24.54 5.79 -36.13
CA HIS A 118 -23.66 6.43 -35.15
C HIS A 118 -24.13 6.23 -33.70
N ALA A 119 -25.44 6.17 -33.44
CA ALA A 119 -25.96 5.95 -32.09
C ALA A 119 -25.68 4.53 -31.61
N GLU A 120 -25.88 3.54 -32.48
CA GLU A 120 -25.54 2.14 -32.19
C GLU A 120 -24.04 1.96 -32.00
N PHE A 121 -23.22 2.59 -32.83
CA PHE A 121 -21.76 2.56 -32.67
C PHE A 121 -21.34 3.14 -31.32
N ILE A 122 -21.85 4.31 -30.92
CA ILE A 122 -21.54 4.91 -29.62
C ILE A 122 -22.04 4.02 -28.47
N ALA A 123 -23.24 3.44 -28.57
CA ALA A 123 -23.78 2.56 -27.54
C ALA A 123 -22.98 1.26 -27.41
N LYS A 124 -22.61 0.63 -28.53
CA LYS A 124 -21.77 -0.58 -28.55
C LYS A 124 -20.38 -0.26 -28.03
N HIS A 125 -19.80 0.88 -28.43
CA HIS A 125 -18.50 1.32 -27.95
C HIS A 125 -18.53 1.64 -26.44
N GLN A 126 -19.57 2.31 -25.95
CA GLN A 126 -19.73 2.59 -24.53
C GLN A 126 -19.92 1.32 -23.70
N THR A 127 -20.71 0.35 -24.18
CA THR A 127 -20.95 -0.91 -23.46
C THR A 127 -19.76 -1.86 -23.48
N THR A 128 -18.89 -1.79 -24.51
CA THR A 128 -17.63 -2.54 -24.54
C THR A 128 -16.50 -1.88 -23.76
N GLN A 129 -16.41 -0.54 -23.78
CA GLN A 129 -15.34 0.19 -23.10
C GLN A 129 -15.64 0.45 -21.62
N PHE A 130 -16.90 0.75 -21.28
CA PHE A 130 -17.30 1.09 -19.93
C PHE A 130 -18.17 -0.02 -19.35
N ALA A 131 -17.75 -0.52 -18.19
CA ALA A 131 -18.56 -1.49 -17.47
C ALA A 131 -19.88 -0.83 -17.04
N SER A 132 -21.00 -1.53 -17.27
CA SER A 132 -22.31 -1.09 -16.80
C SER A 132 -22.36 -1.08 -15.26
N TRP A 133 -23.20 -0.17 -14.73
CA TRP A 133 -23.46 -0.13 -13.29
C TRP A 133 -24.01 -1.47 -12.83
N SER A 134 -23.28 -2.13 -11.94
CA SER A 134 -23.59 -3.49 -11.47
C SER A 134 -23.45 -3.56 -9.95
N SER A 135 -23.96 -4.64 -9.36
CA SER A 135 -23.81 -4.94 -7.92
C SER A 135 -22.35 -4.90 -7.47
N ARG A 136 -21.42 -5.23 -8.37
CA ARG A 136 -19.97 -5.17 -8.16
C ARG A 136 -19.47 -3.77 -7.80
N TYR A 137 -20.04 -2.72 -8.38
CA TYR A 137 -19.64 -1.32 -8.13
C TYR A 137 -20.50 -0.65 -7.05
N SER A 138 -21.79 -1.00 -6.98
CA SER A 138 -22.71 -0.38 -6.01
C SER A 138 -22.44 -0.81 -4.57
N ARG A 139 -22.09 -2.08 -4.33
CA ARG A 139 -21.80 -2.62 -2.99
C ARG A 139 -20.60 -1.96 -2.29
N PRO A 140 -19.40 -1.83 -2.90
CA PRO A 140 -18.29 -1.14 -2.24
C PRO A 140 -18.56 0.35 -2.07
N LEU A 141 -19.28 0.99 -3.01
CA LEU A 141 -19.66 2.39 -2.87
C LEU A 141 -20.61 2.60 -1.69
N SER A 142 -21.68 1.80 -1.58
CA SER A 142 -22.64 1.92 -0.48
C SER A 142 -21.99 1.62 0.87
N ALA A 143 -21.07 0.66 0.92
CA ALA A 143 -20.30 0.35 2.12
C ALA A 143 -19.33 1.49 2.51
N ALA A 144 -18.67 2.12 1.55
CA ALA A 144 -17.84 3.30 1.78
C ALA A 144 -18.67 4.48 2.30
N VAL A 145 -19.84 4.74 1.69
CA VAL A 145 -20.78 5.78 2.14
C VAL A 145 -21.28 5.48 3.55
N LEU A 146 -21.63 4.22 3.84
CA LEU A 146 -22.03 3.79 5.19
C LEU A 146 -20.92 4.05 6.21
N LEU A 147 -19.66 3.76 5.87
CA LEU A 147 -18.53 4.02 6.75
C LEU A 147 -18.38 5.52 7.04
N VAL A 148 -18.50 6.38 6.03
CA VAL A 148 -18.44 7.84 6.22
C VAL A 148 -19.58 8.33 7.11
N CYS A 149 -20.81 7.91 6.84
CA CYS A 149 -21.97 8.26 7.65
C CYS A 149 -21.85 7.76 9.09
N ALA A 150 -21.39 6.51 9.28
CA ALA A 150 -21.15 5.93 10.59
C ALA A 150 -20.05 6.70 11.33
N ALA A 151 -18.94 7.03 10.67
CA ALA A 151 -17.87 7.83 11.26
C ALA A 151 -18.38 9.19 11.73
N LEU A 152 -19.14 9.91 10.89
CA LEU A 152 -19.73 11.20 11.25
C LEU A 152 -20.70 11.09 12.44
N ALA A 153 -21.57 10.08 12.44
CA ALA A 153 -22.51 9.83 13.54
C ALA A 153 -21.78 9.51 14.85
N LEU A 154 -20.74 8.68 14.80
CA LEU A 154 -19.94 8.31 15.97
C LEU A 154 -19.13 9.48 16.50
N ILE A 155 -18.51 10.27 15.62
CA ILE A 155 -17.81 11.51 16.01
C ILE A 155 -18.79 12.48 16.67
N GLY A 156 -19.98 12.67 16.10
CA GLY A 156 -21.03 13.52 16.66
C GLY A 156 -21.48 13.03 18.05
N LEU A 157 -21.69 11.73 18.22
CA LEU A 157 -22.07 11.14 19.50
C LEU A 157 -20.98 11.26 20.57
N VAL A 158 -19.72 10.99 20.20
CA VAL A 158 -18.56 11.15 21.08
C VAL A 158 -18.39 12.61 21.47
N ALA A 159 -18.54 13.54 20.53
CA ALA A 159 -18.49 14.97 20.80
C ALA A 159 -19.64 15.44 21.71
N PHE A 160 -20.85 14.92 21.51
CA PHE A 160 -21.99 15.19 22.38
C PHE A 160 -21.72 14.71 23.82
N ALA A 161 -21.23 13.49 23.98
CA ALA A 161 -20.85 12.95 25.29
C ALA A 161 -19.68 13.73 25.94
N ALA A 162 -18.75 14.25 25.13
CA ALA A 162 -17.65 15.10 25.59
C ALA A 162 -18.16 16.40 26.20
N GLN A 163 -19.16 17.03 25.58
CA GLN A 163 -19.73 18.30 25.99
C GLN A 163 -20.64 18.17 27.23
N HIS A 164 -21.17 16.98 27.50
CA HIS A 164 -22.08 16.73 28.61
C HIS A 164 -21.46 15.71 29.61
N PRO A 165 -20.39 16.08 30.33
CA PRO A 165 -19.73 15.15 31.25
C PRO A 165 -20.66 14.69 32.39
N HIS A 166 -21.63 15.51 32.77
CA HIS A 166 -22.61 15.26 33.84
C HIS A 166 -23.86 14.48 33.38
N LEU A 167 -23.83 13.83 32.21
CA LEU A 167 -24.93 12.95 31.80
C LEU A 167 -25.25 11.93 32.91
N PRO A 168 -26.55 11.69 33.20
CA PRO A 168 -26.94 10.71 34.19
C PRO A 168 -26.36 9.33 33.81
N ALA A 169 -25.87 8.60 34.82
CA ALA A 169 -25.16 7.34 34.62
C ALA A 169 -25.96 6.36 33.74
N LEU A 170 -27.28 6.29 33.95
CA LEU A 170 -28.18 5.44 33.16
C LEU A 170 -28.16 5.79 31.66
N ALA A 171 -28.17 7.07 31.29
CA ALA A 171 -28.12 7.50 29.89
C ALA A 171 -26.74 7.24 29.26
N ARG A 172 -25.66 7.45 30.01
CA ARG A 172 -24.31 7.16 29.53
C ARG A 172 -24.10 5.66 29.29
N TYR A 173 -24.50 4.82 30.24
CA TYR A 173 -24.36 3.38 30.11
C TYR A 173 -25.33 2.78 29.09
N SER A 174 -26.50 3.38 28.86
CA SER A 174 -27.37 2.96 27.75
C SER A 174 -26.76 3.27 26.39
N ILE A 175 -26.11 4.43 26.22
CA ILE A 175 -25.35 4.76 25.00
C ILE A 175 -24.21 3.75 24.79
N VAL A 176 -23.40 3.50 25.82
CA VAL A 176 -22.28 2.54 25.76
C VAL A 176 -22.79 1.13 25.45
N GLY A 177 -23.85 0.68 26.13
CA GLY A 177 -24.47 -0.62 25.90
C GLY A 177 -25.02 -0.75 24.48
N GLY A 178 -25.67 0.29 23.96
CA GLY A 178 -26.15 0.35 22.58
C GLY A 178 -25.03 0.26 21.55
N LEU A 179 -23.93 1.00 21.76
CA LEU A 179 -22.75 0.96 20.89
C LEU A 179 -22.07 -0.41 20.90
N ILE A 180 -21.92 -1.04 22.08
CA ILE A 180 -21.34 -2.39 22.20
C ILE A 180 -22.25 -3.44 21.56
N ALA A 181 -23.56 -3.36 21.77
CA ALA A 181 -24.52 -4.27 21.15
C ALA A 181 -24.50 -4.15 19.62
N ALA A 182 -24.48 -2.92 19.09
CA ALA A 182 -24.33 -2.66 17.66
C ALA A 182 -22.99 -3.17 17.12
N ALA A 183 -21.88 -2.96 17.84
CA ALA A 183 -20.58 -3.49 17.46
C ALA A 183 -20.58 -5.02 17.42
N ALA A 184 -21.13 -5.68 18.44
CA ALA A 184 -21.23 -7.12 18.51
C ALA A 184 -22.06 -7.69 17.37
N LEU A 185 -23.20 -7.06 17.04
CA LEU A 185 -24.02 -7.43 15.90
C LEU A 185 -23.27 -7.25 14.58
N MET A 186 -22.57 -6.13 14.39
CA MET A 186 -21.75 -5.88 13.20
C MET A 186 -20.64 -6.92 13.05
N PHE A 187 -19.91 -7.21 14.13
CA PHE A 187 -18.88 -8.25 14.10
C PHE A 187 -19.49 -9.63 13.80
N ALA A 188 -20.62 -9.99 14.41
CA ALA A 188 -21.31 -11.25 14.12
C ALA A 188 -21.70 -11.37 12.64
N ILE A 189 -22.29 -10.31 12.05
CA ILE A 189 -22.61 -10.28 10.61
C ILE A 189 -21.33 -10.44 9.78
N THR A 190 -20.25 -9.73 10.12
CA THR A 190 -18.99 -9.85 9.36
C THR A 190 -18.38 -11.24 9.44
N PHE A 191 -18.43 -11.90 10.60
CA PHE A 191 -17.92 -13.26 10.76
C PHE A 191 -18.76 -14.27 9.97
N VAL A 192 -20.09 -14.12 9.98
CA VAL A 192 -20.98 -14.97 9.19
C VAL A 192 -20.73 -14.80 7.69
N CYS A 193 -20.61 -13.56 7.21
CA CYS A 193 -20.30 -13.27 5.81
C CYS A 193 -18.89 -13.75 5.41
N ASP A 194 -17.90 -13.62 6.29
CA ASP A 194 -16.54 -14.10 6.01
C ASP A 194 -16.46 -15.63 5.94
N TYR A 195 -17.20 -16.32 6.82
CA TYR A 195 -17.26 -17.78 6.83
C TYR A 195 -18.06 -18.34 5.65
N GLY A 196 -19.07 -17.62 5.16
CA GLY A 196 -19.86 -18.02 4.00
C GLY A 196 -19.08 -18.07 2.68
N ASP A 197 -17.94 -17.37 2.59
CA ASP A 197 -17.06 -17.25 1.41
C ASP A 197 -17.78 -16.98 0.07
N ASP A 198 -18.96 -16.36 0.14
CA ASP A 198 -19.74 -16.02 -1.04
C ASP A 198 -19.06 -14.85 -1.75
N PRO A 199 -18.64 -14.98 -3.04
CA PRO A 199 -18.03 -13.90 -3.81
C PRO A 199 -18.84 -12.61 -3.79
N ASP A 200 -20.16 -12.71 -3.67
CA ASP A 200 -21.05 -11.56 -3.64
C ASP A 200 -20.95 -10.71 -2.37
N THR A 201 -20.55 -11.34 -1.25
CA THR A 201 -20.49 -10.68 0.07
C THR A 201 -19.09 -10.32 0.52
N LYS A 202 -18.05 -10.57 -0.31
CA LYS A 202 -16.63 -10.37 0.05
C LYS A 202 -16.26 -8.95 0.49
N SER A 203 -17.01 -7.92 0.08
CA SER A 203 -16.78 -6.55 0.54
C SER A 203 -17.32 -6.30 1.96
N VAL A 204 -18.34 -7.04 2.39
CA VAL A 204 -19.03 -6.79 3.67
C VAL A 204 -18.11 -6.97 4.87
N PRO A 205 -17.31 -8.06 5.00
CA PRO A 205 -16.37 -8.21 6.11
C PRO A 205 -15.39 -7.04 6.21
N GLN A 206 -14.84 -6.58 5.07
CA GLN A 206 -13.87 -5.49 5.05
C GLN A 206 -14.41 -4.21 5.67
N TRP A 207 -15.60 -3.77 5.23
CA TRP A 207 -16.19 -2.53 5.73
C TRP A 207 -16.81 -2.70 7.12
N GLY A 208 -17.39 -3.85 7.41
CA GLY A 208 -18.00 -4.12 8.70
C GLY A 208 -17.00 -4.17 9.85
N PHE A 209 -15.77 -4.67 9.64
CA PHE A 209 -14.73 -4.60 10.66
C PHE A 209 -14.37 -3.14 11.00
N TRP A 210 -14.24 -2.25 10.00
CA TRP A 210 -14.00 -0.83 10.24
C TRP A 210 -15.10 -0.18 11.07
N VAL A 211 -16.36 -0.42 10.70
CA VAL A 211 -17.51 0.11 11.44
C VAL A 211 -17.56 -0.44 12.87
N GLY A 212 -17.32 -1.74 13.03
CA GLY A 212 -17.26 -2.40 14.34
C GLY A 212 -16.17 -1.79 15.24
N TYR A 213 -14.96 -1.58 14.72
CA TYR A 213 -13.89 -0.90 15.46
C TYR A 213 -14.28 0.54 15.83
N GLY A 214 -14.91 1.29 14.92
CA GLY A 214 -15.42 2.62 15.21
C GLY A 214 -16.44 2.65 16.35
N LEU A 215 -17.38 1.70 16.36
CA LEU A 215 -18.40 1.56 17.40
C LEU A 215 -17.77 1.24 18.76
N VAL A 216 -16.81 0.31 18.81
CA VAL A 216 -16.09 -0.03 20.04
C VAL A 216 -15.23 1.14 20.53
N ALA A 217 -14.57 1.86 19.61
CA ALA A 217 -13.79 3.05 19.94
C ALA A 217 -14.67 4.12 20.59
N ALA A 218 -15.85 4.38 20.01
CA ALA A 218 -16.83 5.31 20.56
C ALA A 218 -17.36 4.86 21.93
N ALA A 219 -17.64 3.56 22.11
CA ALA A 219 -18.06 3.02 23.39
C ALA A 219 -17.00 3.20 24.48
N ALA A 220 -15.74 2.84 24.18
CA ALA A 220 -14.61 2.99 25.09
C ALA A 220 -14.29 4.46 25.40
N ALA A 221 -14.55 5.36 24.45
CA ALA A 221 -14.44 6.81 24.64
C ALA A 221 -15.48 7.34 25.64
N VAL A 222 -16.73 6.86 25.56
CA VAL A 222 -17.86 7.38 26.36
C VAL A 222 -17.98 6.73 27.74
N VAL A 223 -17.40 5.54 27.95
CA VAL A 223 -17.55 4.79 29.20
C VAL A 223 -17.03 5.53 30.44
N ILE A 224 -15.98 6.34 30.29
CA ILE A 224 -15.36 7.06 31.42
C ILE A 224 -16.19 8.32 31.73
N PRO A 225 -16.78 8.45 32.95
CA PRO A 225 -17.61 9.58 33.34
C PRO A 225 -16.79 10.83 33.67
N ARG A 226 -15.90 11.25 32.76
CA ARG A 226 -15.04 12.42 32.87
C ARG A 226 -14.93 13.12 31.52
N ALA A 227 -14.47 14.36 31.53
CA ALA A 227 -14.05 15.03 30.31
C ALA A 227 -12.94 14.21 29.61
N PHE A 228 -12.90 14.28 28.28
CA PHE A 228 -11.90 13.58 27.49
C PHE A 228 -10.49 13.96 27.95
N SER A 229 -9.71 12.94 28.29
CA SER A 229 -8.36 13.09 28.84
C SER A 229 -7.40 12.11 28.16
N ALA A 230 -6.10 12.26 28.42
CA ALA A 230 -5.08 11.32 27.98
C ALA A 230 -5.43 9.86 28.35
N TYR A 231 -6.03 9.64 29.52
CA TYR A 231 -6.47 8.31 29.96
C TYR A 231 -7.55 7.71 29.06
N THR A 232 -8.48 8.51 28.54
CA THR A 232 -9.51 8.03 27.61
C THR A 232 -8.87 7.55 26.31
N ILE A 233 -7.85 8.25 25.80
CA ILE A 233 -7.10 7.84 24.61
C ILE A 233 -6.39 6.50 24.86
N VAL A 234 -5.73 6.34 26.02
CA VAL A 234 -5.06 5.08 26.38
C VAL A 234 -6.06 3.93 26.47
N VAL A 235 -7.23 4.12 27.10
CA VAL A 235 -8.25 3.07 27.20
C VAL A 235 -8.77 2.66 25.83
N VAL A 236 -9.13 3.62 24.97
CA VAL A 236 -9.57 3.35 23.60
C VAL A 236 -8.48 2.59 22.83
N ALA A 237 -7.24 3.04 22.93
CA ALA A 237 -6.11 2.39 22.27
C ALA A 237 -5.90 0.95 22.74
N VAL A 238 -5.90 0.68 24.05
CA VAL A 238 -5.72 -0.68 24.58
C VAL A 238 -6.85 -1.60 24.15
N VAL A 239 -8.11 -1.13 24.19
CA VAL A 239 -9.27 -1.93 23.75
C VAL A 239 -9.18 -2.25 22.26
N LEU A 240 -8.83 -1.28 21.41
CA LEU A 240 -8.70 -1.50 19.97
C LEU A 240 -7.50 -2.40 19.63
N ALA A 241 -6.36 -2.22 20.30
CA ALA A 241 -5.17 -3.06 20.09
C ALA A 241 -5.47 -4.52 20.44
N THR A 242 -6.07 -4.76 21.61
CA THR A 242 -6.42 -6.12 22.07
C THR A 242 -7.44 -6.77 21.15
N LEU A 243 -8.53 -6.07 20.82
CA LEU A 243 -9.55 -6.57 19.90
C LEU A 243 -8.98 -6.85 18.51
N SER A 244 -8.06 -6.01 18.03
CA SER A 244 -7.39 -6.21 16.76
C SER A 244 -6.53 -7.46 16.72
N VAL A 245 -5.73 -7.70 17.75
CA VAL A 245 -4.91 -8.92 17.85
C VAL A 245 -5.80 -10.17 17.92
N ILE A 246 -6.89 -10.12 18.69
CA ILE A 246 -7.84 -11.24 18.80
C ILE A 246 -8.49 -11.55 17.45
N PHE A 247 -9.01 -10.55 16.74
CA PHE A 247 -9.66 -10.78 15.44
C PHE A 247 -8.70 -11.13 14.33
N TYR A 248 -7.47 -10.59 14.35
CA TYR A 248 -6.42 -11.05 13.45
C TYR A 248 -6.08 -12.52 13.67
N GLY A 249 -5.98 -12.95 14.93
CA GLY A 249 -5.75 -14.36 15.28
C GLY A 249 -6.91 -15.28 14.91
N ALA A 250 -8.15 -14.81 15.06
CA ALA A 250 -9.36 -15.58 14.79
C ALA A 250 -9.64 -15.74 13.29
N THR A 251 -9.53 -14.66 12.50
CA THR A 251 -9.85 -14.68 11.06
C THR A 251 -8.68 -15.13 10.20
N LYS A 252 -7.44 -14.76 10.58
CA LYS A 252 -6.23 -14.86 9.73
C LYS A 252 -6.41 -14.23 8.33
N ARG A 253 -7.43 -13.41 8.15
CA ARG A 253 -7.81 -12.73 6.91
C ARG A 253 -7.77 -11.22 7.14
N TYR A 254 -7.82 -10.45 6.07
CA TYR A 254 -7.83 -8.97 6.12
C TYR A 254 -6.71 -8.35 6.99
N PRO A 255 -5.43 -8.74 6.81
CA PRO A 255 -4.32 -8.18 7.58
C PRO A 255 -4.28 -6.65 7.51
N LEU A 256 -4.71 -6.08 6.38
CA LEU A 256 -4.78 -4.63 6.20
C LEU A 256 -5.56 -3.94 7.33
N ILE A 257 -6.72 -4.44 7.73
CA ILE A 257 -7.61 -3.74 8.67
C ILE A 257 -7.08 -3.91 10.09
N HIS A 258 -6.87 -5.15 10.50
CA HIS A 258 -6.46 -5.46 11.88
C HIS A 258 -5.08 -4.84 12.18
N VAL A 259 -4.09 -5.02 11.30
CA VAL A 259 -2.76 -4.45 11.53
C VAL A 259 -2.78 -2.92 11.51
N THR A 260 -3.63 -2.29 10.69
CA THR A 260 -3.80 -0.82 10.72
C THR A 260 -4.35 -0.36 12.07
N VAL A 261 -5.41 -1.00 12.58
CA VAL A 261 -6.00 -0.63 13.87
C VAL A 261 -5.03 -0.90 15.03
N ALA A 262 -4.30 -2.01 14.98
CA ALA A 262 -3.30 -2.36 16.00
C ALA A 262 -2.12 -1.37 16.02
N SER A 263 -1.56 -1.03 14.86
CA SER A 263 -0.45 -0.07 14.76
C SER A 263 -0.88 1.35 15.15
N ALA A 264 -2.06 1.78 14.70
CA ALA A 264 -2.63 3.08 15.08
C ALA A 264 -2.87 3.16 16.60
N SER A 265 -3.48 2.15 17.20
CA SER A 265 -3.74 2.13 18.64
C SER A 265 -2.46 2.10 19.47
N LEU A 266 -1.47 1.28 19.08
CA LEU A 266 -0.18 1.26 19.76
C LEU A 266 0.49 2.63 19.74
N LEU A 267 0.58 3.29 18.58
CA LEU A 267 1.18 4.62 18.48
C LEU A 267 0.39 5.67 19.27
N ALA A 268 -0.94 5.61 19.23
CA ALA A 268 -1.81 6.54 19.96
C ALA A 268 -1.68 6.40 21.49
N ALA A 269 -1.30 5.22 22.00
CA ALA A 269 -1.17 5.00 23.44
C ALA A 269 0.13 5.56 24.03
N VAL A 270 1.25 5.57 23.29
CA VAL A 270 2.59 5.78 23.87
C VAL A 270 2.74 7.15 24.52
N ALA A 271 2.51 8.25 23.79
CA ALA A 271 2.71 9.60 24.35
C ALA A 271 1.72 9.94 25.48
N PRO A 272 0.41 9.63 25.37
CA PRO A 272 -0.53 9.78 26.49
C PRO A 272 -0.15 8.94 27.72
N LEU A 273 0.37 7.72 27.54
CA LEU A 273 0.84 6.90 28.64
C LEU A 273 2.04 7.54 29.35
N LEU A 274 3.00 8.10 28.60
CA LEU A 274 4.13 8.85 29.17
C LEU A 274 3.66 10.10 29.92
N SER A 275 2.57 10.75 29.45
CA SER A 275 1.98 11.90 30.15
C SER A 275 1.37 11.55 31.52
N ALA A 276 1.13 10.26 31.80
CA ALA A 276 0.73 9.83 33.14
C ALA A 276 1.88 9.97 34.16
N ALA A 277 3.13 9.92 33.71
CA ALA A 277 4.31 10.16 34.55
C ALA A 277 4.62 11.66 34.69
N TYR A 278 4.34 12.46 33.65
CA TYR A 278 4.55 13.91 33.67
C TYR A 278 3.40 14.65 32.99
N PRO A 279 2.72 15.59 33.67
CA PRO A 279 1.52 16.26 33.16
C PRO A 279 1.87 17.29 32.07
N TRP A 280 2.02 16.80 30.83
CA TRP A 280 2.22 17.66 29.67
C TRP A 280 0.91 18.24 29.14
N SER A 281 1.02 19.40 28.50
CA SER A 281 -0.09 19.98 27.74
C SER A 281 -0.51 19.04 26.59
N PRO A 282 -1.82 18.93 26.26
CA PRO A 282 -2.31 18.09 25.15
C PRO A 282 -1.61 18.38 23.81
N MET A 283 -1.20 19.62 23.59
CA MET A 283 -0.45 20.02 22.40
C MET A 283 0.93 19.35 22.33
N VAL A 284 1.62 19.26 23.47
CA VAL A 284 2.93 18.61 23.58
C VAL A 284 2.80 17.10 23.37
N ILE A 285 1.76 16.49 23.96
CA ILE A 285 1.45 15.07 23.74
C ILE A 285 1.21 14.80 22.26
N ALA A 286 0.41 15.64 21.58
CA ALA A 286 0.16 15.50 20.15
C ALA A 286 1.44 15.65 19.32
N ALA A 287 2.28 16.64 19.61
CA ALA A 287 3.56 16.84 18.92
C ALA A 287 4.53 15.66 19.16
N GLN A 288 4.59 15.12 20.38
CA GLN A 288 5.34 13.90 20.70
C GLN A 288 4.83 12.70 19.91
N THR A 289 3.51 12.51 19.83
CA THR A 289 2.91 11.43 19.02
C THR A 289 3.26 11.57 17.55
N MET A 290 3.23 12.79 16.98
CA MET A 290 3.62 13.02 15.59
C MET A 290 5.09 12.70 15.33
N ALA A 291 5.99 13.17 16.21
CA ALA A 291 7.42 12.91 16.10
C ALA A 291 7.75 11.43 16.28
N LEU A 292 7.13 10.76 17.26
CA LEU A 292 7.24 9.33 17.46
C LEU A 292 6.69 8.56 16.24
N GLY A 293 5.57 9.02 15.69
CA GLY A 293 5.00 8.45 14.47
C GLY A 293 5.98 8.50 13.32
N LEU A 294 6.65 9.64 13.11
CA LEU A 294 7.69 9.78 12.09
C LEU A 294 8.88 8.84 12.34
N ALA A 295 9.31 8.71 13.60
CA ALA A 295 10.42 7.84 13.99
C ALA A 295 10.10 6.37 13.71
N VAL A 296 8.93 5.90 14.15
CA VAL A 296 8.51 4.51 13.97
C VAL A 296 8.18 4.23 12.50
N LEU A 297 7.63 5.22 11.77
CA LEU A 297 7.41 5.12 10.34
C LEU A 297 8.73 4.91 9.58
N SER A 298 9.85 5.49 10.03
CA SER A 298 11.17 5.21 9.44
C SER A 298 11.60 3.73 9.55
N LYS A 299 11.01 2.99 10.50
CA LYS A 299 11.24 1.58 10.77
C LYS A 299 10.05 0.69 10.37
N SER A 300 9.08 1.23 9.62
CA SER A 300 7.88 0.51 9.17
C SER A 300 8.20 -0.83 8.53
N ASP A 301 9.22 -0.87 7.69
CA ASP A 301 9.55 -2.05 6.88
C ASP A 301 10.10 -3.16 7.75
N GLN A 302 10.93 -2.82 8.74
CA GLN A 302 11.45 -3.79 9.71
C GLN A 302 10.34 -4.36 10.59
N ILE A 303 9.43 -3.50 11.06
CA ILE A 303 8.27 -3.91 11.86
C ILE A 303 7.38 -4.85 11.05
N ALA A 304 7.07 -4.50 9.80
CA ALA A 304 6.22 -5.30 8.94
C ALA A 304 6.86 -6.62 8.49
N LEU A 305 8.17 -6.65 8.23
CA LEU A 305 8.92 -7.89 7.97
C LEU A 305 8.87 -8.82 9.18
N SER A 306 9.01 -8.28 10.39
CA SER A 306 8.88 -9.05 11.62
C SER A 306 7.47 -9.61 11.80
N LEU A 307 6.44 -8.83 11.44
CA LEU A 307 5.04 -9.23 11.54
C LEU A 307 4.66 -10.30 10.51
N ALA A 308 5.24 -10.21 9.30
CA ALA A 308 5.05 -11.17 8.23
C ALA A 308 5.80 -12.51 8.46
N LYS A 309 6.60 -12.59 9.53
CA LYS A 309 7.45 -13.76 9.84
C LYS A 309 8.28 -14.21 8.63
N ILE A 310 8.79 -13.26 7.85
CA ILE A 310 9.72 -13.60 6.77
C ILE A 310 11.03 -14.02 7.43
N ASN A 311 11.44 -15.27 7.15
CA ASN A 311 12.71 -15.79 7.64
C ASN A 311 13.83 -14.89 7.11
N LEU A 312 14.53 -14.22 8.02
CA LEU A 312 15.71 -13.44 7.68
C LEU A 312 16.78 -14.41 7.13
N PRO A 313 17.51 -14.02 6.07
CA PRO A 313 18.60 -14.84 5.57
C PRO A 313 19.61 -15.05 6.70
N TYR A 314 19.92 -16.31 6.99
CA TYR A 314 20.87 -16.66 8.03
C TYR A 314 22.28 -16.23 7.61
N ILE A 315 22.94 -15.45 8.46
CA ILE A 315 24.34 -15.05 8.28
C ILE A 315 25.15 -15.89 9.25
N ALA A 316 25.97 -16.80 8.72
CA ALA A 316 26.86 -17.61 9.54
C ALA A 316 27.92 -16.72 10.23
N ALA A 317 28.20 -17.00 11.50
CA ALA A 317 29.30 -16.32 12.19
C ALA A 317 30.65 -16.74 11.58
N ASN A 318 31.69 -15.92 11.76
CA ASN A 318 33.03 -16.25 11.28
C ASN A 318 33.49 -17.62 11.83
N GLY A 319 33.76 -18.57 10.94
CA GLY A 319 34.14 -19.95 11.28
C GLY A 319 32.99 -20.94 11.35
N GLU A 320 31.74 -20.49 11.26
CA GLU A 320 30.58 -21.37 11.07
C GLU A 320 30.38 -21.67 9.57
N SER A 321 30.13 -22.93 9.24
CA SER A 321 29.80 -23.34 7.87
C SER A 321 28.55 -22.59 7.41
N TYR A 322 28.63 -21.92 6.25
CA TYR A 322 27.49 -21.31 5.54
C TYR A 322 26.36 -22.32 5.28
N ILE A 323 26.65 -23.61 5.41
CA ILE A 323 25.76 -24.73 5.15
C ILE A 323 25.43 -25.40 6.49
N LYS A 324 24.50 -24.81 7.25
CA LYS A 324 23.60 -25.60 8.09
C LYS A 324 22.35 -25.89 7.25
N ASN A 325 22.36 -27.03 6.56
CA ASN A 325 21.26 -27.61 5.75
C ASN A 325 21.03 -27.07 4.31
N LEU A 326 22.07 -27.08 3.47
CA LEU A 326 21.88 -27.24 2.01
C LEU A 326 22.76 -28.40 1.50
N LYS A 327 22.29 -29.63 1.75
CA LYS A 327 22.59 -30.77 0.88
C LYS A 327 21.27 -31.17 0.22
N GLY A 328 21.11 -30.84 -1.05
CA GLY A 328 20.02 -31.34 -1.86
C GLY A 328 19.36 -30.24 -2.69
N ASP A 329 19.69 -30.24 -3.97
CA ASP A 329 18.71 -30.19 -5.06
C ASP A 329 17.25 -30.12 -4.57
N VAL A 330 16.54 -29.03 -4.90
CA VAL A 330 15.16 -28.75 -4.48
C VAL A 330 14.18 -29.86 -4.95
N SER A 331 14.62 -30.71 -5.89
CA SER A 331 13.89 -31.89 -6.35
C SER A 331 14.07 -33.16 -5.50
N LYS A 332 14.98 -33.16 -4.50
CA LYS A 332 15.33 -34.33 -3.67
C LYS A 332 15.35 -34.04 -2.17
N LEU A 333 14.45 -33.19 -1.69
CA LEU A 333 14.17 -33.11 -0.25
C LEU A 333 13.41 -34.38 0.18
N PRO A 334 13.98 -35.23 1.07
CA PRO A 334 13.27 -36.39 1.57
C PRO A 334 12.06 -35.91 2.37
N LEU A 335 10.87 -36.35 1.97
CA LEU A 335 9.54 -36.01 2.53
C LEU A 335 9.37 -36.26 4.05
N ILE A 336 10.41 -36.67 4.79
CA ILE A 336 10.24 -37.36 6.08
C ILE A 336 11.05 -36.76 7.24
N THR A 337 11.94 -35.76 7.04
CA THR A 337 12.67 -35.16 8.17
C THR A 337 12.37 -33.68 8.37
N GLN A 338 11.29 -33.44 9.11
CA GLN A 338 11.08 -32.37 10.11
C GLN A 338 11.98 -31.13 10.00
N LYS A 339 11.61 -30.21 9.09
CA LYS A 339 11.34 -28.80 9.41
C LYS A 339 10.44 -28.27 8.30
N ASP A 340 9.14 -28.49 8.47
CA ASP A 340 8.08 -28.00 7.58
C ASP A 340 8.25 -26.52 7.25
N GLU A 341 8.73 -25.69 8.19
CA GLU A 341 8.83 -24.24 8.00
C GLU A 341 9.68 -23.79 6.80
N THR A 342 10.75 -24.52 6.45
CA THR A 342 11.63 -24.13 5.33
C THR A 342 11.04 -24.50 3.97
N LEU A 343 10.47 -25.70 3.82
CA LEU A 343 9.78 -26.11 2.61
C LEU A 343 8.49 -25.30 2.41
N ASP A 344 7.73 -25.11 3.49
CA ASP A 344 6.52 -24.31 3.52
C ASP A 344 6.80 -22.82 3.24
N SER A 345 8.00 -22.31 3.62
CA SER A 345 8.43 -20.95 3.25
C SER A 345 8.75 -20.76 1.77
N ILE A 346 9.23 -21.81 1.09
CA ILE A 346 9.54 -21.75 -0.35
C ILE A 346 8.25 -21.88 -1.16
N PHE A 347 7.36 -22.81 -0.79
CA PHE A 347 6.08 -22.99 -1.50
C PHE A 347 5.09 -21.84 -1.28
N HIS A 348 5.04 -21.24 -0.09
CA HIS A 348 4.17 -20.10 0.21
C HIS A 348 4.87 -18.74 0.08
N GLN A 349 6.05 -18.66 -0.53
CA GLN A 349 6.80 -17.41 -0.63
C GLN A 349 5.99 -16.29 -1.29
N LYS A 350 5.22 -16.60 -2.35
CA LYS A 350 4.36 -15.62 -3.02
C LYS A 350 3.27 -15.08 -2.09
N GLU A 351 2.66 -15.95 -1.29
CA GLU A 351 1.62 -15.57 -0.33
C GLU A 351 2.21 -14.75 0.82
N ARG A 352 3.39 -15.14 1.34
CA ARG A 352 4.10 -14.40 2.40
C ARG A 352 4.59 -13.04 1.94
N VAL A 353 5.04 -12.92 0.69
CA VAL A 353 5.39 -11.61 0.08
C VAL A 353 4.15 -10.74 -0.12
N GLY A 354 3.01 -11.34 -0.51
CA GLY A 354 1.74 -10.63 -0.53
C GLY A 354 1.32 -10.14 0.85
N ALA A 355 1.38 -11.02 1.87
CA ALA A 355 1.05 -10.70 3.25
C ALA A 355 1.98 -9.63 3.84
N SER A 356 3.28 -9.66 3.54
CA SER A 356 4.23 -8.65 4.01
C SER A 356 3.96 -7.29 3.37
N ARG A 357 3.64 -7.24 2.08
CA ARG A 357 3.21 -6.01 1.41
C ARG A 357 2.00 -5.41 2.11
N TYR A 358 0.97 -6.21 2.40
CA TYR A 358 -0.21 -5.73 3.13
C TYR A 358 0.11 -5.30 4.56
N ALA A 359 1.02 -5.98 5.25
CA ALA A 359 1.46 -5.58 6.59
C ALA A 359 2.21 -4.24 6.58
N ILE A 360 3.12 -4.01 5.62
CA ILE A 360 3.84 -2.73 5.45
C ILE A 360 2.83 -1.61 5.21
N LEU A 361 1.89 -1.84 4.28
CA LEU A 361 0.84 -0.88 3.96
C LEU A 361 -0.04 -0.58 5.18
N ALA A 362 -0.46 -1.60 5.91
CA ALA A 362 -1.32 -1.46 7.10
C ALA A 362 -0.66 -0.65 8.22
N VAL A 363 0.59 -1.00 8.56
CA VAL A 363 1.38 -0.30 9.58
C VAL A 363 1.58 1.16 9.19
N THR A 364 1.87 1.41 7.91
CA THR A 364 2.06 2.76 7.36
C THR A 364 0.78 3.58 7.45
N ILE A 365 -0.35 3.04 7.00
CA ILE A 365 -1.66 3.72 7.10
C ILE A 365 -2.02 4.01 8.55
N GLY A 366 -1.78 3.05 9.46
CA GLY A 366 -2.09 3.20 10.89
C GLY A 366 -1.31 4.33 11.53
N PHE A 367 0.00 4.39 11.32
CA PHE A 367 0.82 5.49 11.83
C PHE A 367 0.47 6.83 11.19
N CYS A 368 0.25 6.86 9.88
CA CYS A 368 -0.15 8.06 9.16
C CYS A 368 -1.47 8.65 9.68
N ALA A 369 -2.48 7.80 9.95
CA ALA A 369 -3.75 8.23 10.50
C ALA A 369 -3.59 8.91 11.87
N ILE A 370 -2.71 8.37 12.73
CA ILE A 370 -2.43 8.96 14.04
C ILE A 370 -1.64 10.27 13.92
N ILE A 371 -0.67 10.36 13.00
CA ILE A 371 0.06 11.61 12.74
C ILE A 371 -0.92 12.70 12.29
N ALA A 372 -1.83 12.39 11.36
CA ALA A 372 -2.79 13.34 10.85
C ALA A 372 -3.78 13.80 11.92
N THR A 373 -4.30 12.88 12.74
CA THR A 373 -5.21 13.22 13.85
C THR A 373 -4.50 14.02 14.95
N ALA A 374 -3.23 13.72 15.26
CA ALA A 374 -2.44 14.51 16.20
C ALA A 374 -2.19 15.95 15.69
N ALA A 375 -2.03 16.15 14.39
CA ALA A 375 -1.87 17.48 13.80
C ALA A 375 -3.05 18.42 14.07
N PHE A 376 -4.28 17.89 14.12
CA PHE A 376 -5.45 18.66 14.55
C PHE A 376 -5.30 19.24 15.96
N PHE A 377 -4.81 18.43 16.91
CA PHE A 377 -4.60 18.87 18.29
C PHE A 377 -3.42 19.85 18.41
N VAL A 378 -2.39 19.73 17.59
CA VAL A 378 -1.30 20.72 17.51
C VAL A 378 -1.81 22.07 16.97
N GLY A 379 -2.74 22.05 16.01
CA GLY A 379 -3.36 23.26 15.46
C GLY A 379 -4.34 23.92 16.40
N ARG A 380 -5.04 23.14 17.22
CA ARG A 380 -6.05 23.64 18.16
C ARG A 380 -5.41 24.38 19.34
N ARG A 381 -5.26 25.69 19.20
CA ARG A 381 -4.86 26.58 20.30
C ARG A 381 -5.96 26.62 21.38
N PRO A 382 -5.66 26.31 22.66
CA PRO A 382 -6.56 26.67 23.73
C PRO A 382 -6.55 28.18 23.94
N ALA A 383 -7.72 28.80 24.04
CA ALA A 383 -7.87 30.25 24.27
C ALA A 383 -7.21 30.75 25.58
N LEU A 384 -6.86 29.85 26.51
CA LEU A 384 -6.16 30.14 27.77
C LEU A 384 -4.61 30.13 27.66
N ALA A 385 -4.04 30.01 26.45
CA ALA A 385 -2.60 29.87 26.23
C ALA A 385 -1.74 31.13 26.49
N ASP A 386 -2.28 32.21 27.04
CA ASP A 386 -1.50 33.38 27.48
C ASP A 386 -0.51 33.03 28.62
N SER A 387 -0.61 31.84 29.22
CA SER A 387 0.25 31.41 30.33
C SER A 387 1.52 30.64 29.94
N SER A 388 1.66 30.15 28.70
CA SER A 388 2.92 29.52 28.23
C SER A 388 3.54 30.35 27.09
N PRO A 389 4.42 31.33 27.38
CA PRO A 389 4.98 32.24 26.39
C PRO A 389 5.92 31.60 25.34
N GLN A 390 6.10 30.28 25.34
CA GLN A 390 7.19 29.61 24.60
C GLN A 390 6.80 29.03 23.24
N VAL A 391 5.52 28.73 22.99
CA VAL A 391 5.11 28.09 21.72
C VAL A 391 4.47 29.12 20.78
N THR A 392 5.32 29.75 19.97
CA THR A 392 4.87 30.65 18.90
C THR A 392 4.17 29.86 17.79
N TRP A 393 3.02 30.33 17.32
CA TRP A 393 2.18 29.64 16.34
C TRP A 393 2.95 29.22 15.06
N TRP A 394 3.89 30.05 14.62
CA TRP A 394 4.68 29.80 13.41
C TRP A 394 5.63 28.61 13.57
N LEU A 395 6.12 28.32 14.80
CA LEU A 395 6.92 27.13 15.08
C LEU A 395 6.08 25.86 14.99
N SER A 396 4.85 25.89 15.50
CA SER A 396 3.92 24.76 15.37
C SER A 396 3.54 24.50 13.91
N ALA A 397 3.29 25.57 13.14
CA ALA A 397 3.04 25.46 11.71
C ALA A 397 4.27 24.91 10.96
N ALA A 398 5.47 25.41 11.25
CA ALA A 398 6.72 24.92 10.67
C ALA A 398 6.95 23.43 11.00
N PHE A 399 6.71 23.02 12.25
CA PHE A 399 6.79 21.63 12.68
C PHE A 399 5.87 20.72 11.86
N VAL A 400 4.60 21.10 11.70
CA VAL A 400 3.64 20.29 10.92
C VAL A 400 3.99 20.28 9.43
N VAL A 401 4.43 21.41 8.86
CA VAL A 401 4.88 21.48 7.46
C VAL A 401 6.09 20.56 7.25
N LEU A 402 7.07 20.56 8.15
CA LEU A 402 8.23 19.67 8.06
C LEU A 402 7.83 18.20 8.11
N ILE A 403 6.88 17.83 8.96
CA ILE A 403 6.35 16.45 9.01
C ILE A 403 5.62 16.10 7.72
N ALA A 404 4.78 16.99 7.19
CA ALA A 404 4.09 16.77 5.93
C ALA A 404 5.09 16.60 4.77
N VAL A 405 6.13 17.43 4.71
CA VAL A 405 7.21 17.31 3.71
C VAL A 405 8.00 16.01 3.90
N ALA A 406 8.28 15.59 5.13
CA ALA A 406 8.93 14.31 5.42
C ALA A 406 8.08 13.12 4.91
N LEU A 407 6.76 13.16 5.09
CA LEU A 407 5.84 12.15 4.55
C LEU A 407 5.85 12.13 3.01
N VAL A 408 5.92 13.30 2.36
CA VAL A 408 6.07 13.39 0.90
C VAL A 408 7.37 12.75 0.44
N PHE A 409 8.52 13.08 1.06
CA PHE A 409 9.81 12.47 0.73
C PHE A 409 9.80 10.97 0.92
N ARG A 410 9.21 10.47 2.02
CA ARG A 410 9.05 9.03 2.22
C ARG A 410 8.21 8.37 1.12
N GLY A 411 7.17 9.06 0.64
CA GLY A 411 6.37 8.60 -0.49
C GLY A 411 7.12 8.60 -1.81
N LEU A 412 8.16 9.42 -1.98
CA LEU A 412 9.03 9.38 -3.16
C LEU A 412 9.99 8.19 -3.15
N CYS A 413 10.40 7.76 -1.96
CA CYS A 413 11.24 6.57 -1.78
C CYS A 413 10.45 5.25 -1.86
N ALA A 414 9.13 5.31 -2.00
CA ALA A 414 8.26 4.15 -2.06
C ALA A 414 8.06 3.66 -3.49
N ASP A 415 8.52 2.45 -3.80
CA ASP A 415 8.30 1.83 -5.12
C ASP A 415 6.85 1.34 -5.32
N ASP A 416 6.11 1.09 -4.23
CA ASP A 416 4.72 0.64 -4.28
C ASP A 416 3.76 1.83 -4.36
N ALA A 417 2.97 1.90 -5.43
CA ALA A 417 1.96 2.92 -5.64
C ALA A 417 0.94 3.02 -4.49
N ALA A 418 0.58 1.90 -3.85
CA ALA A 418 -0.35 1.91 -2.72
C ALA A 418 0.28 2.56 -1.47
N LEU A 419 1.58 2.33 -1.24
CA LEU A 419 2.31 2.93 -0.14
C LEU A 419 2.54 4.43 -0.38
N GLN A 420 2.96 4.77 -1.60
CA GLN A 420 3.16 6.14 -2.05
C GLN A 420 1.88 6.98 -1.92
N THR A 421 0.76 6.47 -2.42
CA THR A 421 -0.54 7.14 -2.31
C THR A 421 -0.98 7.31 -0.85
N ALA A 422 -0.80 6.30 0.00
CA ALA A 422 -1.11 6.41 1.43
C ALA A 422 -0.30 7.52 2.12
N LEU A 423 1.00 7.62 1.83
CA LEU A 423 1.89 8.64 2.41
C LEU A 423 1.55 10.06 1.92
N TRP A 424 1.21 10.21 0.64
CA TRP A 424 0.82 11.50 0.08
C TRP A 424 -0.54 11.98 0.60
N ILE A 425 -1.52 11.08 0.66
CA ILE A 425 -2.83 11.37 1.28
C ILE A 425 -2.61 11.73 2.76
N ALA A 426 -1.72 11.03 3.47
CA ALA A 426 -1.39 11.37 4.85
C ALA A 426 -0.77 12.76 4.99
N ALA A 427 0.16 13.13 4.11
CA ALA A 427 0.78 14.46 4.12
C ALA A 427 -0.26 15.58 3.95
N THR A 428 -1.15 15.45 2.95
CA THR A 428 -2.22 16.42 2.71
C THR A 428 -3.23 16.44 3.86
N THR A 429 -3.62 15.27 4.36
CA THR A 429 -4.58 15.15 5.47
C THR A 429 -4.02 15.74 6.75
N THR A 430 -2.72 15.58 7.02
CA THR A 430 -2.03 16.18 8.19
C THR A 430 -2.11 17.70 8.16
N MET A 431 -1.89 18.32 6.99
CA MET A 431 -2.02 19.76 6.81
C MET A 431 -3.47 20.24 6.94
N ILE A 432 -4.42 19.54 6.32
CA ILE A 432 -5.86 19.86 6.44
C ILE A 432 -6.32 19.75 7.90
N ALA A 433 -5.89 18.70 8.60
CA ALA A 433 -6.21 18.48 10.00
C ALA A 433 -5.67 19.61 10.89
N PHE A 434 -4.43 20.04 10.65
CA PHE A 434 -3.85 21.20 11.36
C PHE A 434 -4.63 22.50 11.09
N ILE A 435 -5.02 22.76 9.83
CA ILE A 435 -5.87 23.91 9.48
C ILE A 435 -7.20 23.82 10.24
N ALA A 436 -7.88 22.68 10.17
CA ALA A 436 -9.15 22.46 10.85
C ALA A 436 -9.02 22.68 12.37
N GLY A 437 -7.93 22.22 12.98
CA GLY A 437 -7.61 22.47 14.39
C GLY A 437 -7.43 23.96 14.69
N SER A 438 -6.68 24.68 13.86
CA SER A 438 -6.43 26.11 14.01
C SER A 438 -7.70 26.96 13.89
N VAL A 439 -8.57 26.63 12.93
CA VAL A 439 -9.87 27.26 12.73
C VAL A 439 -10.78 26.99 13.92
N ALA A 440 -10.81 25.74 14.41
CA ALA A 440 -11.61 25.37 15.57
C ALA A 440 -11.15 26.05 16.87
N GLY A 441 -9.86 26.42 16.99
CA GLY A 441 -9.31 27.09 18.17
C GLY A 441 -9.42 28.62 18.14
N THR A 442 -9.12 29.24 16.99
CA THR A 442 -8.95 30.71 16.89
C THR A 442 -9.90 31.41 15.93
N GLY A 443 -10.78 30.67 15.26
CA GLY A 443 -11.62 31.19 14.17
C GLY A 443 -10.84 31.39 12.86
N LEU A 444 -11.54 31.90 11.84
CA LEU A 444 -10.95 32.14 10.52
C LEU A 444 -10.10 33.43 10.56
N THR A 445 -8.80 33.29 10.81
CA THR A 445 -7.85 34.42 10.85
C THR A 445 -6.92 34.42 9.63
N LEU A 446 -6.19 35.52 9.41
CA LEU A 446 -5.19 35.68 8.32
C LEU A 446 -4.13 34.56 8.31
N ASN A 447 -3.91 33.90 9.45
CA ASN A 447 -3.03 32.74 9.59
C ASN A 447 -3.52 31.51 8.80
N VAL A 448 -4.83 31.35 8.62
CA VAL A 448 -5.42 30.27 7.81
C VAL A 448 -5.02 30.41 6.35
N ALA A 449 -4.94 31.64 5.83
CA ALA A 449 -4.51 31.91 4.46
C ALA A 449 -3.06 31.47 4.21
N VAL A 450 -2.16 31.66 5.19
CA VAL A 450 -0.76 31.21 5.10
C VAL A 450 -0.67 29.69 5.08
N VAL A 451 -1.46 29.01 5.90
CA VAL A 451 -1.45 27.54 5.93
C VAL A 451 -2.13 26.95 4.69
N VAL A 452 -3.17 27.60 4.15
CA VAL A 452 -3.76 27.26 2.85
C VAL A 452 -2.73 27.46 1.73
N ALA A 453 -1.96 28.55 1.75
CA ALA A 453 -0.86 28.74 0.80
C ALA A 453 0.20 27.62 0.92
N ALA A 454 0.57 27.21 2.14
CA ALA A 454 1.48 26.10 2.38
C ALA A 454 0.91 24.74 1.91
N LEU A 455 -0.41 24.53 2.06
CA LEU A 455 -1.12 23.37 1.53
C LEU A 455 -1.09 23.37 -0.01
N THR A 456 -1.35 24.51 -0.64
CA THR A 456 -1.30 24.62 -2.11
C THR A 456 0.11 24.40 -2.64
N LEU A 457 1.14 24.85 -1.90
CA LEU A 457 2.54 24.65 -2.28
C LEU A 457 2.94 23.17 -2.14
N THR A 458 2.56 22.50 -1.05
CA THR A 458 2.84 21.07 -0.86
C THR A 458 2.08 20.21 -1.86
N ALA A 459 0.82 20.53 -2.15
CA ALA A 459 0.03 19.87 -3.18
C ALA A 459 0.62 20.08 -4.59
N ALA A 460 1.08 21.30 -4.91
CA ALA A 460 1.73 21.59 -6.18
C ALA A 460 3.07 20.85 -6.32
N LEU A 461 3.89 20.80 -5.26
CA LEU A 461 5.14 20.04 -5.25
C LEU A 461 4.89 18.53 -5.42
N ALA A 462 3.92 17.98 -4.68
CA ALA A 462 3.54 16.58 -4.82
C ALA A 462 3.02 16.27 -6.24
N ALA A 463 2.21 17.15 -6.84
CA ALA A 463 1.73 16.99 -8.20
C ALA A 463 2.86 17.08 -9.25
N ILE A 464 3.76 18.05 -9.12
CA ILE A 464 4.90 18.23 -10.04
C ILE A 464 5.82 17.00 -9.99
N VAL A 465 6.09 16.48 -8.79
CA VAL A 465 6.94 15.30 -8.62
C VAL A 465 6.21 14.01 -9.01
N SER A 466 4.90 13.92 -8.82
CA SER A 466 4.10 12.77 -9.29
C SER A 466 4.01 12.70 -10.81
N ILE A 467 3.92 13.85 -11.49
CA ILE A 467 3.75 13.91 -12.96
C ILE A 467 5.09 13.67 -13.65
N ARG A 468 6.19 14.14 -13.06
CA ARG A 468 7.52 13.85 -13.57
C ARG A 468 8.10 12.72 -12.74
N GLN A 469 8.05 11.49 -13.24
CA GLN A 469 9.03 10.46 -12.87
C GLN A 469 10.43 10.97 -13.26
N ILE A 470 10.97 11.93 -12.51
CA ILE A 470 12.26 12.54 -12.83
C ILE A 470 13.28 11.46 -12.58
N SER A 471 13.70 10.78 -13.63
CA SER A 471 14.93 10.02 -13.63
C SER A 471 16.06 11.04 -13.45
N LEU A 472 16.41 11.34 -12.21
CA LEU A 472 17.55 12.19 -11.90
C LEU A 472 18.79 11.44 -12.42
N THR A 473 19.35 11.91 -13.53
CA THR A 473 20.57 11.32 -14.11
C THR A 473 21.82 11.81 -13.37
N SER A 474 21.76 12.99 -12.74
CA SER A 474 22.88 13.56 -11.99
C SER A 474 22.94 13.03 -10.55
N ASN A 475 24.08 12.41 -10.21
CA ASN A 475 24.36 11.89 -8.87
C ASN A 475 24.48 13.00 -7.81
N THR A 476 24.93 14.19 -8.20
CA THR A 476 25.06 15.34 -7.29
C THR A 476 23.70 15.82 -6.81
N VAL A 477 22.71 15.88 -7.71
CA VAL A 477 21.34 16.30 -7.36
C VAL A 477 20.70 15.29 -6.41
N LYS A 478 20.90 13.99 -6.65
CA LYS A 478 20.45 12.93 -5.71
C LYS A 478 21.03 13.15 -4.32
N ARG A 479 22.36 13.33 -4.22
CA ARG A 479 23.02 13.56 -2.94
C ARG A 479 22.53 14.82 -2.21
N CYS A 480 22.25 15.90 -2.94
CA CYS A 480 21.66 17.10 -2.35
C CYS A 480 20.24 16.84 -1.80
N ILE A 481 19.42 16.05 -2.51
CA ILE A 481 18.09 15.65 -2.05
C ILE A 481 18.21 14.76 -0.81
N ASP A 482 19.12 13.79 -0.79
CA ASP A 482 19.35 12.92 0.38
C ASP A 482 19.73 13.72 1.63
N ILE A 483 20.60 14.72 1.47
CA ILE A 483 20.99 15.62 2.58
C ILE A 483 19.79 16.45 3.06
N LEU A 484 19.02 17.01 2.12
CA LEU A 484 17.85 17.80 2.44
C LEU A 484 16.78 16.96 3.14
N GLU A 485 16.55 15.74 2.67
CA GLU A 485 15.66 14.76 3.31
C GLU A 485 16.14 14.48 4.74
N GLY A 486 17.43 14.22 4.94
CA GLY A 486 18.02 14.02 6.27
C GLY A 486 17.78 15.19 7.23
N ILE A 487 17.93 16.43 6.74
CA ILE A 487 17.64 17.64 7.51
C ILE A 487 16.15 17.72 7.88
N VAL A 488 15.26 17.44 6.91
CA VAL A 488 13.80 17.47 7.11
C VAL A 488 13.34 16.44 8.13
N TYR A 489 13.96 15.25 8.20
CA TYR A 489 13.67 14.28 9.26
C TYR A 489 14.20 14.70 10.62
N PHE A 490 15.38 15.33 10.70
CA PHE A 490 15.99 15.70 11.97
C PHE A 490 15.31 16.91 12.64
N LEU A 491 14.93 17.92 11.84
CA LEU A 491 14.47 19.21 12.33
C LEU A 491 13.20 19.16 13.21
N PRO A 492 12.17 18.32 12.93
CA PRO A 492 11.03 18.15 13.82
C PRO A 492 11.40 17.73 15.25
N TYR A 493 12.36 16.82 15.42
CA TYR A 493 12.82 16.40 16.76
C TYR A 493 13.52 17.53 17.50
N PHE A 494 14.31 18.33 16.77
CA PHE A 494 14.94 19.52 17.33
C PHE A 494 13.89 20.55 17.80
N ILE A 495 12.89 20.85 16.98
CA ILE A 495 11.79 21.77 17.34
C ILE A 495 10.98 21.23 18.52
N LEU A 496 10.72 19.92 18.57
CA LEU A 496 10.02 19.27 19.69
C LEU A 496 10.78 19.47 21.01
N GLY A 497 12.08 19.14 21.05
CA GLY A 497 12.89 19.28 22.25
C GLY A 497 13.06 20.73 22.69
N TRP A 498 13.29 21.63 21.73
CA TRP A 498 13.53 23.04 21.98
C TRP A 498 12.26 23.78 22.43
N SER A 499 11.19 23.72 21.63
CA SER A 499 10.01 24.58 21.79
C SER A 499 8.88 23.91 22.59
N PHE A 500 8.57 22.66 22.31
CA PHE A 500 7.42 21.99 22.92
C PHE A 500 7.73 21.43 24.32
N MET A 501 8.91 20.83 24.49
CA MET A 501 9.31 20.25 25.78
C MET A 501 10.08 21.23 26.68
N GLY A 502 10.48 22.39 26.14
CA GLY A 502 11.18 23.43 26.90
C GLY A 502 12.54 23.00 27.45
N LEU A 503 13.18 21.96 26.88
CA LEU A 503 14.44 21.41 27.38
C LEU A 503 15.54 22.48 27.44
N TYR A 504 15.55 23.41 26.49
CA TYR A 504 16.51 24.52 26.47
C TYR A 504 16.44 25.39 27.73
N HIS A 505 15.24 25.65 28.24
CA HIS A 505 15.07 26.45 29.45
C HIS A 505 15.51 25.70 30.70
N ILE A 506 15.34 24.38 30.73
CA ILE A 506 15.87 23.52 31.80
C ILE A 506 17.40 23.58 31.79
N PHE A 507 18.03 23.45 30.62
CA PHE A 507 19.49 23.53 30.49
C PHE A 507 20.07 24.92 30.70
N ARG A 508 19.29 25.99 30.50
CA ARG A 508 19.70 27.37 30.77
C ARG A 508 19.57 27.75 32.26
N ALA A 509 18.69 27.07 32.99
CA ALA A 509 18.47 27.33 34.42
C ALA A 509 19.47 26.60 35.32
N TRP A 510 20.14 25.58 34.80
CA TRP A 510 21.36 24.98 35.34
C TRP A 510 22.58 25.78 34.88
#